data_AF-A0A929GBD9-F1
#
_entry.id   AF-A0A929GBD9-F1
#
_cell.length_a   1.000
_cell.length_b   1.000
_cell.length_c   1.000
_cell.angle_alpha   90.00
_cell.angle_beta   90.00
_cell.angle_gamma   90.00
#
_symmetry.space_group_name_H-M   'P 1'
#
loop_
_entity.id
_entity.type
_entity.pdbx_description
1 polymer ?
#
loop_
_entity_poly.entity_id
_entity_poly.type
_entity_poly.pdbx_seq_one_letter_code
_entity_poly.pdbx_strand_id
1 'polypeptide(L)'
;MRKLKGIPASPGIASGPAYIFQVTELTIEKKTISDTSAELKRFEEATHSAIQQINAIREKAESETSSEEAAIFDAHAMFLQDPTLIDAIRQAIGKNAINAEAAVNEAIETHAQTLERLEDEYFRA
;
A
#
# COMPACT_ATOMS: atom_id res chain seq x y z
N MET A 1 31.05 -15.42 -16.29
CA MET A 1 30.33 -14.14 -16.15
C MET A 1 28.94 -14.28 -16.75
N ARG A 2 27.89 -13.88 -16.03
CA ARG A 2 26.50 -13.91 -16.51
C ARG A 2 26.20 -12.53 -17.12
N LYS A 3 25.74 -12.49 -18.39
CA LYS A 3 25.25 -11.27 -19.04
C LYS A 3 23.72 -11.31 -19.04
N LEU A 4 23.09 -10.24 -18.57
CA LEU A 4 21.63 -10.05 -18.61
C LEU A 4 21.32 -8.88 -19.54
N LYS A 5 20.27 -9.01 -20.36
CA LYS A 5 19.79 -7.96 -21.26
C LYS A 5 18.40 -7.54 -20.79
N GLY A 6 18.21 -6.25 -20.50
CA GLY A 6 16.94 -5.66 -20.05
C GLY A 6 16.48 -4.52 -20.97
N ILE A 7 15.44 -3.82 -20.54
CA ILE A 7 14.94 -2.60 -21.18
C ILE A 7 15.69 -1.40 -20.58
N PRO A 8 16.37 -0.55 -21.39
CA PRO A 8 17.11 0.59 -20.86
C PRO A 8 16.16 1.68 -20.36
N ALA A 9 16.24 2.01 -19.07
CA ALA A 9 15.43 3.06 -18.45
C ALA A 9 16.15 4.42 -18.34
N SER A 10 17.48 4.41 -18.19
CA SER A 10 18.31 5.62 -18.07
C SER A 10 19.70 5.38 -18.70
N PRO A 11 20.29 6.38 -19.39
CA PRO A 11 21.64 6.25 -19.94
C PRO A 11 22.72 6.29 -18.85
N GLY A 12 23.79 5.50 -19.01
CA GLY A 12 24.96 5.55 -18.13
C GLY A 12 25.66 4.20 -17.94
N ILE A 13 26.77 4.22 -17.19
CA ILE A 13 27.49 3.02 -16.74
C ILE A 13 27.66 3.14 -15.22
N ALA A 14 27.23 2.12 -14.48
CA ALA A 14 27.41 2.04 -13.02
C ALA A 14 28.29 0.83 -12.66
N SER A 15 29.15 1.00 -11.65
CA SER A 15 29.98 -0.07 -11.10
C SER A 15 30.06 0.10 -9.58
N GLY A 16 29.62 -0.91 -8.84
CA GLY A 16 29.55 -0.88 -7.38
C GLY A 16 29.06 -2.19 -6.81
N PRO A 17 29.01 -2.34 -5.47
CA PRO A 17 28.44 -3.52 -4.83
C PRO A 17 26.95 -3.63 -5.15
N ALA A 18 26.47 -4.87 -5.29
CA ALA A 18 25.05 -5.14 -5.44
C ALA A 18 24.35 -5.07 -4.08
N TYR A 19 23.28 -4.29 -4.00
CA TYR A 19 22.33 -4.35 -2.89
C TYR A 19 21.16 -5.24 -3.30
N ILE A 20 20.94 -6.34 -2.58
CA ILE A 20 19.84 -7.27 -2.86
C ILE A 20 18.64 -6.85 -2.00
N PHE A 21 17.69 -6.16 -2.62
CA PHE A 21 16.41 -5.87 -1.99
C PHE A 21 15.55 -7.14 -1.99
N GLN A 22 15.29 -7.71 -0.81
CA GLN A 22 14.40 -8.85 -0.63
C GLN A 22 13.12 -8.37 0.02
N VAL A 23 12.02 -8.48 -0.72
CA VAL A 23 10.68 -8.24 -0.18
C VAL A 23 10.28 -9.48 0.62
N THR A 24 9.86 -9.28 1.86
CA THR A 24 9.28 -10.36 2.67
C THR A 24 7.86 -10.64 2.16
N GLU A 25 7.57 -11.87 1.79
CA GLU A 25 6.19 -12.28 1.50
C GLU A 25 5.36 -12.23 2.79
N LEU A 26 4.29 -11.44 2.77
CA LEU A 26 3.32 -11.39 3.86
C LEU A 26 2.34 -12.55 3.68
N THR A 27 2.38 -13.51 4.61
CA THR A 27 1.36 -14.56 4.68
C THR A 27 0.22 -14.10 5.57
N ILE A 28 -0.93 -13.79 4.96
CA ILE A 28 -2.12 -13.32 5.67
C ILE A 28 -3.05 -14.52 5.91
N GLU A 29 -3.15 -14.95 7.17
CA GLU A 29 -4.11 -15.98 7.58
C GLU A 29 -5.44 -15.35 7.98
N LYS A 30 -6.53 -15.77 7.34
CA LYS A 30 -7.89 -15.37 7.71
C LYS A 30 -8.33 -16.11 8.97
N LYS A 31 -8.68 -15.37 10.01
CA LYS A 31 -9.10 -15.89 11.32
C LYS A 31 -10.41 -15.25 11.75
N THR A 32 -11.20 -16.01 12.48
CA THR A 32 -12.37 -15.48 13.19
C THR A 32 -11.92 -14.88 14.51
N ILE A 33 -12.36 -13.66 14.80
CA ILE A 33 -12.04 -12.93 16.04
C ILE A 33 -13.21 -12.96 17.02
N SER A 34 -12.91 -12.87 18.30
CA SER A 34 -13.92 -12.80 19.37
C SER A 34 -14.22 -11.36 19.82
N ASP A 35 -13.24 -10.46 19.72
CA ASP A 35 -13.36 -9.06 20.14
C ASP A 35 -13.19 -8.13 18.93
N THR A 36 -14.32 -7.82 18.30
CA THR A 36 -14.37 -6.93 17.14
C THR A 36 -14.01 -5.49 17.50
N SER A 37 -14.26 -5.06 18.75
CA SER A 37 -13.95 -3.70 19.18
C SER A 37 -12.44 -3.48 19.33
N ALA A 38 -11.74 -4.43 19.95
CA ALA A 38 -10.29 -4.39 20.04
C ALA A 38 -9.64 -4.41 18.65
N GLU A 39 -10.20 -5.23 17.74
CA GLU A 39 -9.66 -5.34 16.38
C GLU A 39 -9.88 -4.08 15.54
N LEU A 40 -11.05 -3.45 15.63
CA LEU A 40 -11.32 -2.17 14.98
C LEU A 40 -10.36 -1.09 15.46
N LYS A 41 -10.09 -1.03 16.76
CA LYS A 41 -9.12 -0.10 17.32
C LYS A 41 -7.71 -0.36 16.80
N ARG A 42 -7.29 -1.64 16.72
CA ARG A 42 -5.99 -2.03 16.14
C ARG A 42 -5.84 -1.59 14.69
N PHE A 43 -6.91 -1.71 13.90
CA PHE A 43 -6.95 -1.22 12.52
C PHE A 43 -6.84 0.31 12.44
N GLU A 44 -7.55 1.05 13.29
CA GLU A 44 -7.50 2.52 13.30
C GLU A 44 -6.12 3.05 13.69
N GLU A 45 -5.50 2.45 14.71
CA GLU A 45 -4.13 2.79 15.13
C GLU A 45 -3.11 2.51 14.03
N ALA A 46 -3.22 1.36 13.35
CA ALA A 46 -2.35 1.00 12.23
C ALA A 46 -2.53 1.96 11.05
N THR A 47 -3.76 2.34 10.73
CA THR A 47 -4.07 3.29 9.65
C THR A 47 -3.48 4.67 9.95
N HIS A 48 -3.63 5.14 11.19
CA HIS A 48 -3.03 6.40 11.62
C HIS A 48 -1.50 6.38 11.51
N SER A 49 -0.86 5.29 11.96
CA SER A 49 0.58 5.13 11.86
C SER A 49 1.06 5.10 10.40
N ALA A 50 0.34 4.39 9.52
CA ALA A 50 0.66 4.34 8.09
C ALA A 50 0.58 5.72 7.42
N ILE A 51 -0.45 6.51 7.72
CA ILE A 51 -0.59 7.88 7.21
C ILE A 51 0.57 8.77 7.66
N GLN A 52 0.97 8.68 8.94
CA GLN A 52 2.12 9.43 9.45
C GLN A 52 3.42 9.04 8.73
N GLN A 53 3.63 7.75 8.49
CA GLN A 53 4.81 7.26 7.77
C GLN A 53 4.83 7.74 6.31
N ILE A 54 3.69 7.71 5.62
CA ILE A 54 3.58 8.21 4.25
C ILE A 54 3.88 9.70 4.18
N ASN A 55 3.35 10.50 5.12
CA ASN A 55 3.62 11.93 5.18
C ASN A 55 5.11 12.23 5.44
N ALA A 56 5.77 11.45 6.30
CA ALA A 56 7.21 11.59 6.53
C ALA A 56 8.02 11.23 5.27
N ILE A 57 7.60 10.22 4.51
CA ILE A 57 8.23 9.87 3.22
C ILE A 57 8.01 10.98 2.19
N ARG A 58 6.81 11.55 2.14
CA ARG A 58 6.47 12.69 1.27
C ARG A 58 7.37 13.89 1.55
N GLU A 59 7.50 14.30 2.82
CA GLU A 59 8.36 15.42 3.23
C GLU A 59 9.83 15.16 2.84
N LYS A 60 10.30 13.93 3.05
CA LYS A 60 11.65 13.54 2.64
C LYS A 60 11.84 13.60 1.13
N ALA A 61 10.90 13.06 0.35
CA ALA A 61 10.94 13.10 -1.11
C ALA A 61 10.91 14.52 -1.66
N GLU A 62 10.12 15.42 -1.04
CA GLU A 62 10.09 16.84 -1.41
C GLU A 62 11.43 17.54 -1.12
N SER A 63 12.16 17.12 -0.08
CA SER A 63 13.48 17.65 0.25
C SER A 63 14.62 17.10 -0.63
N GLU A 64 14.50 15.87 -1.11
CA GLU A 64 15.53 15.17 -1.90
C GLU A 64 15.32 15.34 -3.42
N THR A 65 14.08 15.60 -3.83
CA THR A 65 13.70 15.72 -5.25
C THR A 65 12.82 16.95 -5.53
N SER A 66 11.70 16.80 -6.25
CA SER A 66 10.78 17.87 -6.60
C SER A 66 9.41 17.68 -5.93
N SER A 67 8.70 18.77 -5.69
CA SER A 67 7.34 18.73 -5.11
C SER A 67 6.36 17.93 -5.99
N GLU A 68 6.57 17.94 -7.31
CA GLU A 68 5.77 17.18 -8.28
C GLU A 68 5.98 15.67 -8.13
N GLU A 69 7.21 15.23 -7.90
CA GLU A 69 7.51 13.82 -7.64
C GLU A 69 7.03 13.37 -6.25
N ALA A 70 7.01 14.26 -5.26
CA ALA A 70 6.48 13.97 -3.93
C ALA A 70 4.94 13.84 -3.91
N ALA A 71 4.23 14.45 -4.85
CA ALA A 71 2.77 14.45 -4.92
C ALA A 71 2.16 13.04 -5.07
N ILE A 72 2.94 12.05 -5.54
CA ILE A 72 2.48 10.66 -5.58
C ILE A 72 2.11 10.14 -4.19
N PHE A 73 2.79 10.59 -3.14
CA PHE A 73 2.51 10.18 -1.77
C PHE A 73 1.23 10.81 -1.20
N ASP A 74 0.81 11.97 -1.72
CA ASP A 74 -0.49 12.57 -1.38
C ASP A 74 -1.63 11.64 -1.84
N ALA A 75 -1.52 11.08 -3.04
CA ALA A 75 -2.49 10.09 -3.52
C ALA A 75 -2.54 8.85 -2.63
N HIS A 76 -1.38 8.32 -2.19
CA HIS A 76 -1.32 7.19 -1.27
C HIS A 76 -2.00 7.48 0.07
N ALA A 77 -1.76 8.68 0.64
CA ALA A 77 -2.43 9.10 1.87
C ALA A 77 -3.94 9.26 1.68
N MET A 78 -4.38 9.78 0.53
CA MET A 78 -5.80 9.90 0.19
C MET A 78 -6.49 8.54 0.09
N PHE A 79 -5.85 7.53 -0.52
CA PHE A 79 -6.40 6.18 -0.60
C PHE A 79 -6.64 5.56 0.78
N LEU A 80 -5.72 5.74 1.72
CA LEU A 80 -5.90 5.24 3.10
C LEU A 80 -7.00 5.95 3.88
N GLN A 81 -7.46 7.10 3.39
CA GLN A 81 -8.52 7.91 4.00
C GLN A 81 -9.86 7.77 3.27
N ASP A 82 -9.94 6.97 2.20
CA ASP A 82 -11.18 6.76 1.44
C ASP A 82 -12.25 6.13 2.35
N PRO A 83 -13.39 6.82 2.59
CA PRO A 83 -14.47 6.30 3.40
C PRO A 83 -15.00 4.95 2.90
N THR A 84 -15.01 4.72 1.59
CA THR A 84 -15.50 3.48 0.97
C THR A 84 -14.63 2.29 1.38
N LEU A 85 -13.31 2.46 1.33
CA LEU A 85 -12.34 1.44 1.74
C LEU A 85 -12.42 1.20 3.24
N ILE A 86 -12.42 2.27 4.03
CA ILE A 86 -12.49 2.20 5.50
C ILE A 86 -13.77 1.51 5.95
N ASP A 87 -14.92 1.83 5.35
CA ASP A 87 -16.20 1.23 5.71
C ASP A 87 -16.27 -0.25 5.31
N ALA A 88 -15.69 -0.63 4.17
CA ALA A 88 -15.59 -2.04 3.78
C ALA A 88 -14.78 -2.86 4.81
N ILE A 89 -13.64 -2.32 5.25
CA ILE A 89 -12.79 -2.96 6.26
C ILE A 89 -13.50 -3.03 7.61
N ARG A 90 -14.10 -1.92 8.07
CA ARG A 90 -14.86 -1.88 9.32
C ARG A 90 -16.02 -2.86 9.32
N GLN A 91 -16.71 -3.04 8.20
CA GLN A 91 -17.77 -4.03 8.07
C GLN A 91 -17.25 -5.46 8.12
N ALA A 92 -16.13 -5.76 7.45
CA ALA A 92 -15.50 -7.08 7.51
C ALA A 92 -15.05 -7.45 8.94
N ILE A 93 -14.46 -6.50 9.67
CA ILE A 93 -14.06 -6.71 11.07
C ILE A 93 -15.29 -6.81 11.98
N GLY A 94 -16.19 -5.83 11.91
CA GLY A 94 -17.30 -5.68 12.86
C GLY A 94 -18.44 -6.69 12.67
N LYS A 95 -18.84 -6.96 11.42
CA LYS A 95 -19.98 -7.84 11.11
C LYS A 95 -19.56 -9.27 10.85
N ASN A 96 -18.48 -9.46 10.09
CA ASN A 96 -18.02 -10.80 9.70
C ASN A 96 -17.03 -11.40 10.69
N ALA A 97 -16.64 -10.64 11.72
CA ALA A 97 -15.68 -11.06 12.74
C ALA A 97 -14.39 -11.63 12.14
N ILE A 98 -13.84 -10.93 11.14
CA ILE A 98 -12.57 -11.27 10.48
C ILE A 98 -11.45 -10.40 11.08
N ASN A 99 -10.24 -10.96 11.22
CA ASN A 99 -9.08 -10.20 11.65
C ASN A 99 -8.71 -9.06 10.67
N ALA A 100 -8.10 -8.00 11.19
CA ALA A 100 -7.80 -6.76 10.47
C ALA A 100 -6.94 -6.98 9.22
N GLU A 101 -5.90 -7.82 9.29
CA GLU A 101 -5.01 -8.04 8.16
C GLU A 101 -5.75 -8.67 6.96
N ALA A 102 -6.62 -9.65 7.23
CA ALA A 102 -7.43 -10.27 6.19
C ALA A 102 -8.52 -9.32 5.67
N ALA A 103 -9.16 -8.54 6.55
CA ALA A 103 -10.16 -7.55 6.15
C ALA A 103 -9.57 -6.45 5.25
N VAL A 104 -8.38 -5.94 5.59
CA VAL A 104 -7.63 -4.97 4.78
C VAL A 104 -7.28 -5.57 3.43
N ASN A 105 -6.72 -6.79 3.40
CA ASN A 105 -6.32 -7.45 2.17
C ASN A 105 -7.52 -7.70 1.22
N GLU A 106 -8.65 -8.19 1.75
CA GLU A 106 -9.85 -8.43 0.95
C GLU A 106 -10.44 -7.14 0.36
N ALA A 107 -10.47 -6.06 1.16
CA ALA A 107 -10.99 -4.77 0.71
C ALA A 107 -10.10 -4.13 -0.36
N ILE A 108 -8.78 -4.14 -0.16
CA ILE A 108 -7.81 -3.61 -1.12
C ILE A 108 -7.86 -4.40 -2.43
N GLU A 109 -7.85 -5.73 -2.37
CA GLU A 109 -7.91 -6.59 -3.56
C GLU A 109 -9.18 -6.31 -4.38
N THR A 110 -10.32 -6.14 -3.71
CA THR A 110 -11.60 -5.81 -4.37
C THR A 110 -11.55 -4.43 -5.03
N HIS A 111 -10.95 -3.43 -4.37
CA HIS A 111 -10.80 -2.09 -4.94
C HIS A 111 -9.81 -2.06 -6.11
N ALA A 112 -8.67 -2.75 -5.99
CA ALA A 112 -7.68 -2.89 -7.07
C ALA A 112 -8.31 -3.52 -8.32
N GLN A 113 -9.04 -4.64 -8.17
CA GLN A 113 -9.77 -5.26 -9.28
C GLN A 113 -10.83 -4.35 -9.90
N THR A 114 -11.43 -3.46 -9.11
CA THR A 114 -12.41 -2.49 -9.63
C THR A 114 -11.70 -1.42 -10.46
N LEU A 115 -10.57 -0.90 -9.99
CA LEU A 115 -9.76 0.09 -10.70
C LEU A 115 -9.15 -0.49 -11.98
N GLU A 116 -8.62 -1.72 -11.95
CA GLU A 116 -8.08 -2.40 -13.13
C GLU A 116 -9.12 -2.58 -14.25
N ARG A 117 -10.40 -2.71 -13.88
CA ARG A 117 -11.52 -2.84 -14.82
C ARG A 117 -11.96 -1.51 -15.42
N LEU A 118 -11.53 -0.37 -14.86
CA LEU A 118 -11.70 0.91 -15.51
C LEU A 118 -10.70 0.99 -16.66
N GLU A 119 -11.17 1.05 -17.90
CA GLU A 119 -10.32 1.04 -19.10
C GLU A 119 -9.44 2.29 -19.28
N ASP A 120 -9.43 3.21 -18.32
CA ASP A 120 -8.59 4.40 -18.32
C ASP A 120 -7.14 4.03 -17.97
N GLU A 121 -6.16 4.48 -18.76
CA GLU A 121 -4.73 4.22 -18.51
C GLU A 121 -4.25 4.83 -17.18
N TYR A 122 -4.88 5.91 -16.70
CA TYR A 122 -4.51 6.55 -15.44
C TYR A 122 -4.85 5.69 -14.21
N PHE A 123 -5.93 4.91 -14.27
CA PHE A 123 -6.38 4.06 -13.16
C PHE A 123 -5.83 2.63 -13.21
N ARG A 124 -5.15 2.25 -14.31
CA ARG A 124 -4.49 0.94 -14.49
C ARG A 124 -2.99 0.94 -14.19
N ALA A 125 -2.42 2.10 -13.85
CA ALA A 125 -0.99 2.31 -13.62
C ALA A 125 -0.56 2.00 -12.18
#